data_AF-A0A6N2LJ90-F1
#
_entry.id   AF-A0A6N2LJ90-F1
#
_cell.length_a   1.000
_cell.length_b   1.000
_cell.length_c   1.000
_cell.angle_alpha   90.00
_cell.angle_beta   90.00
_cell.angle_gamma   90.00
#
_symmetry.space_group_name_H-M   'P 1'
#
loop_
_entity.id
_entity.type
_entity.pdbx_description
1 polymer ?
#
loop_
_entity_poly.entity_id
_entity_poly.type
_entity_poly.pdbx_seq_one_letter_code
_entity_poly.pdbx_strand_id
1 'polypeptide(L)'
;MWDSESESVTGRDYGNGILSSSKQGVKTDGFEQRDRSWYVATDIPSDFLVQVGDVNFHLHKYPLLSRSGKMNRLIYESRDWTLTR
;
A
#
# COMPACT_ATOMS: atom_id res chain seq x y z
N MET A 1 -31.03 0.08 -13.34
CA MET A 1 -30.94 -0.92 -14.43
C MET A 1 -29.80 -0.47 -15.30
N TRP A 2 -28.61 -1.02 -15.06
CA TRP A 2 -27.52 -0.90 -16.02
C TRP A 2 -27.81 -1.96 -17.08
N ASP A 3 -27.93 -1.53 -18.33
CA ASP A 3 -28.27 -2.42 -19.44
C ASP A 3 -27.12 -3.39 -19.68
N SER A 4 -27.46 -4.67 -19.76
CA SER A 4 -26.54 -5.76 -20.05
C SER A 4 -26.46 -5.91 -21.56
N GLU A 5 -25.38 -5.44 -22.17
CA GLU A 5 -25.02 -5.85 -23.54
C GLU A 5 -23.94 -6.94 -23.45
N SER A 6 -24.41 -8.18 -23.53
CA SER A 6 -23.60 -9.39 -23.56
C SER A 6 -23.57 -9.88 -25.01
N GLU A 7 -22.44 -9.79 -25.71
CA GLU A 7 -22.22 -10.58 -26.92
C GLU A 7 -20.73 -10.61 -27.30
N SER A 8 -20.09 -11.76 -27.12
CA SER A 8 -19.07 -12.19 -28.07
C SER A 8 -19.11 -13.71 -28.22
N VAL A 9 -19.44 -14.10 -29.45
CA VAL A 9 -19.64 -15.46 -29.94
C VAL A 9 -18.34 -16.26 -29.87
N THR A 10 -18.54 -17.53 -29.55
CA THR A 10 -17.57 -18.62 -29.47
C THR A 10 -16.52 -18.65 -30.60
N GLY A 11 -15.25 -18.59 -30.23
CA GLY A 11 -14.15 -19.17 -30.99
C GLY A 11 -13.41 -20.17 -30.10
N ARG A 12 -13.65 -21.47 -30.29
CA ARG A 12 -12.86 -22.53 -29.64
C ARG A 12 -11.49 -22.57 -30.31
N ASP A 13 -10.43 -22.30 -29.56
CA ASP A 13 -9.07 -22.61 -29.97
C ASP A 13 -8.40 -23.50 -28.92
N TYR A 14 -8.06 -24.72 -29.33
CA TYR A 14 -7.34 -25.71 -28.53
C TYR A 14 -5.84 -25.41 -28.65
N GLY A 15 -5.33 -24.55 -27.77
CA GLY A 15 -3.91 -24.20 -27.71
C GLY A 15 -3.33 -24.48 -26.31
N ASN A 16 -2.61 -25.59 -26.18
CA ASN A 16 -1.75 -25.86 -25.04
C ASN A 16 -0.60 -24.84 -25.01
N GLY A 17 -0.52 -23.97 -24.01
CA GLY A 17 0.67 -23.17 -23.76
C GLY A 17 0.43 -21.88 -22.99
N ILE A 18 1.06 -21.79 -21.83
CA ILE A 18 1.24 -20.60 -20.98
C ILE A 18 0.03 -20.31 -20.07
N LEU A 19 0.09 -20.89 -18.86
CA LEU A 19 -0.37 -20.19 -17.67
C LEU A 19 0.45 -18.90 -17.59
N SER A 20 0.00 -17.84 -18.25
CA SER A 20 0.46 -16.50 -17.93
C SER A 20 0.00 -16.30 -16.51
N SER A 21 0.92 -16.47 -15.56
CA SER A 21 0.73 -15.99 -14.21
C SER A 21 0.56 -14.49 -14.36
N SER A 22 -0.68 -14.05 -14.59
CA SER A 22 -1.13 -12.70 -14.39
C SER A 22 -0.85 -12.42 -12.93
N LYS A 23 0.39 -12.01 -12.63
CA LYS A 23 0.75 -11.37 -11.39
C LYS A 23 -0.12 -10.13 -11.39
N GLN A 24 -1.28 -10.25 -10.75
CA GLN A 24 -2.14 -9.12 -10.45
C GLN A 24 -1.31 -8.27 -9.50
N GLY A 25 -0.41 -7.47 -10.06
CA GLY A 25 0.44 -6.58 -9.30
C GLY A 25 -0.50 -5.68 -8.53
N VAL A 26 -0.39 -5.68 -7.21
CA VAL A 26 -1.03 -4.64 -6.40
C VAL A 26 -0.50 -3.32 -6.95
N LYS A 27 -1.39 -2.46 -7.47
CA LYS A 27 -0.99 -1.13 -7.92
C LYS A 27 -0.49 -0.36 -6.70
N THR A 28 0.81 -0.30 -6.51
CA THR A 28 1.46 0.50 -5.45
C THR A 28 1.61 1.95 -5.90
N ASP A 29 0.52 2.53 -6.40
CA ASP A 29 0.52 3.90 -6.91
C ASP A 29 0.93 4.86 -5.78
N GLY A 30 1.99 5.65 -6.02
CA GLY A 30 2.56 6.56 -5.03
C GLY A 30 3.62 5.98 -4.08
N PHE A 31 4.06 4.74 -4.26
CA PHE A 31 5.17 4.17 -3.48
C PHE A 31 6.32 3.66 -4.35
N GLU A 32 7.55 3.91 -3.90
CA GLU A 32 8.79 3.39 -4.48
C GLU A 32 9.41 2.35 -3.54
N GLN A 33 9.74 1.17 -4.07
CA GLN A 33 10.50 0.16 -3.34
C GLN A 33 12.00 0.36 -3.57
N ARG A 34 12.78 0.38 -2.50
CA ARG A 34 14.25 0.36 -2.51
C ARG A 34 14.70 -0.71 -1.51
N ASP A 35 15.30 -1.78 -2.00
CA ASP A 35 15.64 -2.97 -1.21
C ASP A 35 14.42 -3.54 -0.45
N ARG A 36 14.52 -3.61 0.89
CA ARG A 36 13.45 -4.04 1.79
C ARG A 36 12.66 -2.86 2.38
N SER A 37 12.72 -1.70 1.73
CA SER A 37 12.08 -0.48 2.20
C SER A 37 11.12 0.09 1.15
N TRP A 38 9.99 0.59 1.62
CA TRP A 38 8.99 1.29 0.81
C TRP A 38 8.97 2.77 1.20
N TYR A 39 8.96 3.65 0.20
CA TYR A 39 8.94 5.10 0.37
C TYR A 39 7.72 5.68 -0.33
N VAL A 40 7.10 6.70 0.26
CA VAL A 40 6.13 7.52 -0.48
C VAL A 40 6.88 8.33 -1.54
N ALA A 41 6.41 8.30 -2.79
CA ALA A 41 7.01 9.01 -3.93
C ALA A 41 6.72 10.53 -3.85
N THR A 42 7.30 11.20 -2.86
CA THR A 42 7.15 12.65 -2.61
C THR A 42 8.52 13.31 -2.49
N ASP A 43 8.55 14.62 -2.73
CA ASP A 43 9.71 15.49 -2.52
C ASP A 43 9.98 15.83 -1.04
N ILE A 44 8.99 15.59 -0.17
CA ILE A 44 9.11 15.81 1.28
C ILE A 44 9.67 14.54 1.96
N PRO A 45 10.63 14.67 2.90
CA PRO A 45 11.14 13.55 3.69
C PRO A 45 10.07 12.90 4.56
N SER A 46 10.10 11.57 4.66
CA SER A 46 9.24 10.82 5.57
C SER A 46 9.56 11.12 7.03
N ASP A 47 8.54 11.31 7.84
CA ASP A 47 8.68 11.58 9.27
C ASP A 47 8.20 10.41 10.16
N PHE A 48 7.81 9.29 9.55
CA PHE A 48 7.35 8.09 10.25
C PHE A 48 7.93 6.82 9.62
N LEU A 49 8.36 5.87 10.45
CA LEU A 49 8.84 4.56 10.02
C LEU A 49 7.99 3.48 10.68
N VAL A 50 7.42 2.59 9.87
CA VAL A 50 6.75 1.38 10.32
C VAL A 50 7.55 0.18 9.83
N GLN A 51 7.91 -0.71 10.75
CA GLN A 51 8.59 -1.96 10.41
C GLN A 51 7.61 -3.14 10.58
N VAL A 52 7.51 -3.97 9.56
CA VAL A 52 6.72 -5.22 9.58
C VAL A 52 7.63 -6.36 9.19
N GLY A 53 8.06 -7.16 10.16
CA GLY A 53 9.12 -8.15 9.98
C GLY A 53 10.42 -7.47 9.53
N ASP A 54 10.95 -7.90 8.38
CA ASP A 54 12.18 -7.36 7.79
C ASP A 54 11.94 -6.22 6.79
N VAL A 55 10.69 -5.75 6.64
CA VAL A 55 10.31 -4.73 5.67
C VAL A 55 10.04 -3.41 6.37
N ASN A 56 10.61 -2.34 5.82
CA ASN A 56 10.46 -0.97 6.29
C ASN A 56 9.47 -0.19 5.43
N PHE A 57 8.66 0.64 6.06
CA PHE A 57 7.74 1.56 5.40
C PHE A 57 7.99 2.97 5.91
N HIS A 58 8.55 3.81 5.05
CA HIS A 58 8.79 5.23 5.29
C HIS A 58 7.54 6.01 4.86
N LEU A 59 6.84 6.58 5.83
CA LEU A 59 5.51 7.16 5.72
C LEU A 59 5.48 8.59 6.27
N HIS A 60 4.34 9.25 6.06
CA HIS A 60 4.04 10.57 6.60
C HIS A 60 3.03 10.45 7.75
N LYS A 61 3.30 11.06 8.91
CA LYS A 61 2.41 11.02 10.08
C LYS A 61 1.04 11.61 9.78
N TYR A 62 0.98 12.76 9.10
CA TYR A 62 -0.28 13.49 8.94
C TYR A 62 -1.35 12.70 8.15
N PRO A 63 -1.03 12.08 6.98
CA PRO A 63 -1.96 11.16 6.31
C PRO A 63 -2.42 9.98 7.16
N LEU A 64 -1.56 9.45 8.02
CA LEU A 64 -1.85 8.31 8.88
C LEU A 64 -2.73 8.68 10.08
N LEU A 65 -2.39 9.78 10.77
CA LEU A 65 -3.10 10.27 11.95
C LEU A 65 -4.52 10.73 11.63
N SER A 66 -4.73 11.32 10.45
CA SER A 66 -6.07 11.74 10.00
C SER A 66 -7.03 10.57 9.74
N ARG A 67 -6.52 9.33 9.59
CA ARG A 67 -7.33 8.15 9.23
C ARG A 67 -7.33 7.06 10.30
N SER A 68 -6.54 7.17 11.36
CA SER A 68 -6.42 6.16 12.41
C SER A 68 -6.32 6.76 13.81
N GLY A 69 -7.43 6.70 14.55
CA GLY A 69 -7.46 7.11 15.95
C GLY A 69 -6.53 6.30 16.85
N LYS A 70 -6.29 5.02 16.52
CA LYS A 70 -5.33 4.18 17.25
C LYS A 70 -3.90 4.69 17.09
N MET A 71 -3.46 5.00 15.87
CA MET A 71 -2.13 5.58 15.66
C MET A 71 -2.01 6.95 16.33
N ASN A 72 -3.07 7.76 16.27
CA ASN A 72 -3.11 9.03 16.96
C ASN A 72 -2.83 8.86 18.46
N ARG A 73 -3.59 8.00 19.13
CA ARG A 73 -3.40 7.72 20.56
C ARG A 73 -1.99 7.24 20.89
N LEU A 74 -1.48 6.24 20.15
CA LEU A 74 -0.15 5.67 20.40
C LEU A 74 0.98 6.70 20.25
N ILE A 75 0.92 7.55 19.22
CA ILE A 75 1.95 8.57 18.99
C ILE A 75 1.91 9.63 20.10
N TYR A 76 0.73 10.10 20.51
CA TYR A 76 0.63 11.09 21.59
C TYR A 76 1.08 10.52 22.94
N GLU A 77 0.61 9.32 23.30
CA GLU A 77 1.02 8.66 24.56
C GLU A 77 2.52 8.40 24.61
N SER A 78 3.15 8.05 23.47
CA SER A 78 4.61 7.90 23.40
C SER A 78 5.37 9.21 23.61
N ARG A 79 4.80 10.35 23.22
CA ARG A 79 5.41 11.68 23.44
C ARG A 79 5.28 12.09 24.91
N ASP A 80 4.14 11.82 25.52
CA ASP A 80 3.90 12.12 26.93
C ASP A 80 4.90 11.37 27.82
N TRP A 81 5.20 10.10 27.49
CA TRP A 81 6.24 9.32 28.15
C TRP A 81 7.64 9.95 28.05
N THR A 82 7.95 10.65 26.96
CA THR A 82 9.26 11.31 26.78
C THR A 82 9.38 12.67 27.48
N LEU A 83 8.26 13.34 27.78
CA LEU A 83 8.25 14.63 28.50
C LEU A 83 8.14 14.49 30.02
N THR A 84 7.79 13.31 30.52
CA THR A 84 7.61 13.04 31.96
C THR A 84 8.80 12.32 32.62
N ARG A 85 9.97 12.31 31.98
CA ARG A 85 11.21 11.72 32.50
C ARG A 85 12.32 12.75 32.72
#